data_AF-A0A8J2KK06-F1
#
_entry.id   AF-A0A8J2KK06-F1
#
_cell.length_a   1.000
_cell.length_b   1.000
_cell.length_c   1.000
_cell.angle_alpha   90.00
_cell.angle_beta   90.00
_cell.angle_gamma   90.00
#
_symmetry.space_group_name_H-M   'P 1'
#
loop_
_entity.id
_entity.type
_entity.pdbx_description
1 polymer ?
#
loop_
_entity_poly.entity_id
_entity_poly.type
_entity_poly.pdbx_seq_one_letter_code
_entity_poly.pdbx_strand_id
1 'polypeptide(L)'
;MLYQHLYTSFANFILNNYFISQNETIIRRGVTVRDISFNGVELIPMYGVLGDFTNAELPSEFGDGTLFAYFNGRNATPSEEFVVKRGTQRQEDLGRIVSFNNQRQLPWWTNPSITPGTTQYCNEINGTDGTIFPPYVRKDTTIRIFADIICRSIYMTFQKEHFLKGIDAYHFEVPWEMIEHPDVNEDNRCFCTDPGYNLAKNCLRGIIRLFACKGGAPITISRPHLIGAS
;
A
#
# COMPACT_ATOMS: atom_id res chain seq x y z
N MET A 1 -22.40 -20.89 -2.54
CA MET A 1 -22.79 -19.70 -1.75
C MET A 1 -23.18 -20.02 -0.31
N LEU A 2 -24.19 -20.87 -0.04
CA LEU A 2 -24.59 -21.24 1.34
C LEU A 2 -23.45 -21.82 2.21
N TYR A 3 -22.61 -22.70 1.64
CA TYR A 3 -21.51 -23.35 2.37
C TYR A 3 -20.42 -22.36 2.82
N GLN A 4 -20.11 -21.35 1.99
CA GLN A 4 -19.08 -20.36 2.28
C GLN A 4 -19.54 -19.32 3.31
N HIS A 5 -20.84 -18.99 3.31
CA HIS A 5 -21.46 -18.16 4.35
C HIS A 5 -21.57 -18.87 5.70
N LEU A 6 -21.89 -20.17 5.70
CA LEU A 6 -21.89 -20.98 6.92
C LEU A 6 -20.49 -21.11 7.51
N TYR A 7 -19.47 -21.28 6.65
CA TYR A 7 -18.07 -21.35 7.06
C TYR A 7 -17.56 -20.06 7.68
N THR A 8 -17.81 -18.91 7.05
CA THR A 8 -17.43 -17.59 7.60
C THR A 8 -18.18 -17.30 8.89
N SER A 9 -19.47 -17.63 8.97
CA SER A 9 -20.26 -17.45 10.20
C SER A 9 -19.72 -18.31 11.35
N PHE A 10 -19.27 -19.53 11.08
CA PHE A 10 -18.71 -20.43 12.08
C PHE A 10 -17.31 -19.99 12.53
N ALA A 11 -16.44 -19.60 11.59
CA ALA A 11 -15.12 -19.04 11.90
C ALA A 11 -15.25 -17.76 12.75
N ASN A 12 -16.15 -16.85 12.37
CA ASN A 12 -16.44 -15.64 13.14
C ASN A 12 -16.95 -15.96 14.55
N PHE A 13 -17.79 -16.98 14.70
CA PHE A 13 -18.26 -17.43 16.02
C PHE A 13 -17.11 -17.94 16.89
N ILE A 14 -16.23 -18.79 16.35
CA ILE A 14 -15.05 -19.29 17.08
C ILE A 14 -14.14 -18.13 17.49
N LEU A 15 -13.80 -17.25 16.55
CA LEU A 15 -12.95 -16.09 16.80
C LEU A 15 -13.53 -15.18 17.88
N ASN A 16 -14.82 -14.87 17.80
CA ASN A 16 -15.47 -13.99 18.76
C ASN A 16 -15.45 -14.59 20.18
N ASN A 17 -15.77 -15.88 20.32
CA ASN A 17 -15.69 -16.55 21.62
C ASN A 17 -14.26 -16.64 22.14
N TYR A 18 -13.29 -16.86 21.25
CA TYR A 18 -11.88 -16.88 21.62
C TYR A 18 -11.41 -15.51 22.13
N PHE A 19 -11.73 -14.41 21.43
CA PHE A 19 -11.42 -13.06 21.90
C PHE A 19 -12.03 -12.74 23.26
N ILE A 20 -13.29 -13.13 23.48
CA ILE A 20 -13.95 -12.97 24.77
C ILE A 20 -13.20 -13.77 25.86
N SER A 21 -12.79 -15.00 25.57
CA SER A 21 -12.04 -15.85 26.52
C SER A 21 -10.69 -15.26 26.92
N GLN A 22 -10.04 -14.53 26.00
CA GLN A 22 -8.75 -13.88 26.22
C GLN A 22 -8.89 -12.45 26.74
N ASN A 23 -10.12 -11.99 27.04
CA ASN A 23 -10.41 -10.63 27.48
C ASN A 23 -9.88 -9.55 26.51
N GLU A 24 -9.94 -9.84 25.21
CA GLU A 24 -9.47 -8.92 24.18
C GLU A 24 -10.38 -7.72 24.02
N THR A 25 -9.77 -6.59 23.68
CA THR A 25 -10.48 -5.32 23.50
C THR A 25 -10.08 -4.67 22.20
N ILE A 26 -11.01 -3.92 21.60
CA ILE A 26 -10.76 -3.16 20.36
C ILE A 26 -9.66 -2.11 20.57
N ILE A 27 -9.54 -1.57 21.79
CA ILE A 27 -8.59 -0.52 22.13
C ILE A 27 -7.64 -1.03 23.22
N ARG A 28 -6.39 -1.27 22.85
CA ARG A 28 -5.32 -1.57 23.80
C ARG A 28 -4.73 -0.28 24.36
N ARG A 29 -4.55 -0.23 25.68
CA ARG A 29 -3.88 0.87 26.40
C ARG A 29 -2.57 0.38 27.01
N GLY A 30 -1.66 1.31 27.29
CA GLY A 30 -0.35 0.98 27.88
C GLY A 30 0.68 0.43 26.89
N VAL A 31 0.36 0.40 25.60
CA VAL A 31 1.31 0.07 24.53
C VAL A 31 2.23 1.26 24.29
N THR A 32 3.54 1.03 24.26
CA THR A 32 4.49 2.11 24.00
C THR A 32 4.56 2.45 22.51
N VAL A 33 4.99 3.68 22.20
CA VAL A 33 5.25 4.10 20.80
C VAL A 33 6.28 3.18 20.13
N ARG A 34 7.26 2.69 20.90
CA ARG A 34 8.30 1.79 20.39
C ARG A 34 7.74 0.43 19.99
N ASP A 35 6.79 -0.10 20.77
CA ASP A 35 6.21 -1.42 20.51
C ASP A 35 5.30 -1.40 19.30
N ILE A 36 4.40 -0.41 19.18
CA ILE A 36 3.52 -0.29 18.00
C ILE A 36 4.29 0.04 16.71
N SER A 37 5.44 0.71 16.83
CA SER A 37 6.23 1.12 15.66
C SER A 37 7.21 0.03 15.22
N PHE A 38 7.92 -0.62 16.15
CA PHE A 38 9.08 -1.46 15.82
C PHE A 38 9.16 -2.79 16.57
N ASN A 39 9.01 -2.81 17.91
CA ASN A 39 9.27 -4.04 18.66
C ASN A 39 8.18 -5.10 18.43
N GLY A 40 6.97 -4.68 18.06
CA GLY A 40 5.82 -5.56 17.92
C GLY A 40 4.90 -5.51 19.14
N VAL A 41 3.62 -5.70 18.87
CA VAL A 41 2.56 -5.93 19.84
C VAL A 41 2.05 -7.34 19.60
N GLU A 42 2.04 -8.18 20.62
CA GLU A 42 1.50 -9.53 20.53
C GLU A 42 0.04 -9.50 20.08
N LEU A 43 -0.20 -9.97 18.87
CA LEU A 43 -1.51 -10.44 18.47
C LEU A 43 -1.71 -11.75 19.22
N ILE A 44 -2.72 -11.82 20.09
CA ILE A 44 -3.17 -13.09 20.65
C ILE A 44 -3.35 -14.05 19.47
N PRO A 45 -3.02 -15.36 19.58
CA PRO A 45 -2.88 -16.29 18.46
C PRO A 45 -4.22 -16.62 17.80
N MET A 46 -4.86 -15.58 17.28
CA MET A 46 -5.86 -15.55 16.24
C MET A 46 -5.37 -16.36 15.05
N TYR A 47 -4.07 -16.38 14.79
CA TYR A 47 -3.44 -17.14 13.72
C TYR A 47 -3.18 -18.61 14.03
N GLY A 48 -3.03 -19.01 15.30
CA GLY A 48 -3.05 -20.44 15.65
C GLY A 48 -4.42 -21.01 15.37
N VAL A 49 -5.47 -20.30 15.83
CA VAL A 49 -6.86 -20.65 15.57
C VAL A 49 -7.19 -20.56 14.07
N LEU A 50 -6.87 -19.45 13.40
CA LEU A 50 -7.14 -19.27 11.97
C LEU A 50 -6.29 -20.18 11.08
N GLY A 51 -5.03 -20.43 11.42
CA GLY A 51 -4.15 -21.32 10.66
C GLY A 51 -4.71 -22.73 10.62
N ASP A 52 -5.14 -23.25 11.78
CA ASP A 52 -5.80 -24.55 11.91
C ASP A 52 -7.14 -24.62 11.13
N PHE A 53 -7.82 -23.49 10.94
CA PHE A 53 -9.14 -23.44 10.28
C PHE A 53 -9.15 -22.86 8.86
N THR A 54 -8.12 -22.19 8.37
CA THR A 54 -8.24 -21.39 7.12
C THR A 54 -7.08 -21.52 6.16
N ASN A 55 -5.98 -22.21 6.52
CA ASN A 55 -4.76 -22.29 5.71
C ASN A 55 -4.27 -20.91 5.22
N ALA A 56 -4.56 -19.83 5.96
CA ALA A 56 -4.16 -18.49 5.57
C ALA A 56 -2.66 -18.30 5.83
N GLU A 57 -1.87 -18.09 4.77
CA GLU A 57 -0.47 -17.66 4.88
C GLU A 57 -0.39 -16.19 5.28
N LEU A 58 0.49 -15.88 6.24
CA LEU A 58 0.67 -14.51 6.70
C LEU A 58 1.66 -13.75 5.82
N PRO A 59 1.40 -12.45 5.54
CA PRO A 59 2.41 -11.58 4.96
C PRO A 59 3.67 -11.56 5.81
N SER A 60 4.83 -11.51 5.18
CA SER A 60 6.13 -11.50 5.86
C SER A 60 6.29 -10.31 6.81
N GLU A 61 5.51 -9.23 6.63
CA GLU A 61 5.46 -8.09 7.55
C GLU A 61 4.93 -8.43 8.96
N PHE A 62 4.27 -9.59 9.14
CA PHE A 62 3.84 -10.11 10.43
C PHE A 62 4.87 -11.05 11.09
N GLY A 63 6.08 -11.18 10.54
CA GLY A 63 7.19 -11.89 11.17
C GLY A 63 6.89 -13.35 11.49
N ASP A 64 7.27 -13.79 12.70
CA ASP A 64 6.99 -15.12 13.29
C ASP A 64 5.50 -15.44 13.49
N GLY A 65 4.61 -14.58 12.97
CA GLY A 65 3.17 -14.76 12.95
C GLY A 65 2.47 -14.31 14.22
N THR A 66 3.16 -13.64 15.15
CA THR A 66 2.56 -13.26 16.45
C THR A 66 2.66 -11.77 16.79
N LEU A 67 3.58 -11.02 16.17
CA LEU A 67 3.82 -9.63 16.51
C LEU A 67 3.37 -8.67 15.40
N PHE A 68 2.56 -7.69 15.76
CA PHE A 68 2.19 -6.58 14.89
C PHE A 68 2.97 -5.30 15.24
N ALA A 69 3.65 -4.72 14.26
CA ALA A 69 4.15 -3.36 14.31
C ALA A 69 4.19 -2.77 12.89
N TYR A 70 4.04 -1.46 12.76
CA TYR A 70 4.02 -0.80 11.44
C TYR A 70 5.31 -0.99 10.63
N PHE A 71 6.45 -1.04 11.33
CA PHE A 71 7.77 -1.23 10.74
C PHE A 71 8.45 -2.49 11.26
N ASN A 72 7.67 -3.51 11.62
CA ASN A 72 8.20 -4.79 12.07
C ASN A 72 9.21 -5.34 11.05
N GLY A 73 10.33 -5.86 11.53
CA GLY A 73 11.37 -6.44 10.67
C GLY A 73 12.02 -5.48 9.67
N ARG A 74 11.86 -4.14 9.80
CA ARG A 74 12.51 -3.15 8.92
C ARG A 74 13.82 -2.55 9.45
N ASN A 75 14.14 -2.77 10.72
CA ASN A 75 15.32 -2.17 11.33
C ASN A 75 16.60 -2.90 10.90
N ALA A 76 17.54 -2.19 10.27
CA ALA A 76 18.80 -2.74 9.77
C ALA A 76 18.63 -3.91 8.77
N THR A 77 17.47 -4.00 8.12
CA THR A 77 17.16 -4.99 7.11
C THR A 77 17.10 -4.32 5.73
N PRO A 78 17.68 -4.92 4.69
CA PRO A 78 17.48 -4.44 3.33
C PRO A 78 15.99 -4.43 2.96
N SER A 79 15.58 -3.45 2.16
CA SER A 79 14.32 -3.57 1.43
C SER A 79 14.40 -4.69 0.40
N GLU A 80 13.26 -4.99 -0.22
CA GLU A 80 13.21 -5.81 -1.43
C GLU A 80 14.14 -5.27 -2.54
N GLU A 81 14.52 -6.16 -3.45
CA GLU A 81 15.47 -5.84 -4.52
C GLU A 81 14.86 -4.90 -5.57
N PHE A 82 15.60 -3.83 -5.90
CA PHE A 82 15.30 -2.95 -7.02
C PHE A 82 16.37 -3.10 -8.11
N VAL A 83 15.93 -3.39 -9.33
CA VAL A 83 16.80 -3.29 -10.52
C VAL A 83 16.52 -1.94 -11.17
N VAL A 84 17.53 -1.06 -11.19
CA VAL A 84 17.39 0.30 -11.71
C VAL A 84 18.33 0.57 -12.88
N LYS A 85 17.93 1.48 -13.78
CA LYS A 85 18.78 1.95 -14.86
C LYS A 85 19.78 2.98 -14.35
N ARG A 86 21.06 2.78 -14.70
CA ARG A 86 22.16 3.70 -14.36
C ARG A 86 22.18 5.01 -15.15
N GLY A 87 21.39 5.13 -16.20
CA GLY A 87 21.37 6.32 -17.07
C GLY A 87 22.59 6.48 -18.00
N THR A 88 23.48 5.49 -18.11
CA THR A 88 24.72 5.60 -18.90
C THR A 88 24.51 5.61 -20.42
N GLN A 89 23.43 4.98 -20.90
CA GLN A 89 23.06 5.00 -22.33
C GLN A 89 22.15 6.17 -22.68
N ARG A 90 21.24 6.50 -21.75
CA ARG A 90 20.22 7.54 -21.88
C ARG A 90 20.04 8.18 -20.52
N GLN A 91 20.33 9.47 -20.40
CA GLN A 91 20.29 10.18 -19.12
C GLN A 91 18.86 10.27 -18.56
N GLU A 92 17.84 10.27 -19.43
CA GLU A 92 16.42 10.24 -19.06
C GLU A 92 16.00 8.95 -18.34
N ASP A 93 16.81 7.90 -18.43
CA ASP A 93 16.58 6.63 -17.75
C ASP A 93 17.23 6.56 -16.35
N LEU A 94 17.95 7.60 -15.91
CA LEU A 94 18.65 7.58 -14.62
C LEU A 94 17.70 7.29 -13.45
N GLY A 95 18.02 6.25 -12.67
CA GLY A 95 17.24 5.83 -11.50
C GLY A 95 15.92 5.14 -11.83
N ARG A 96 15.56 5.02 -13.13
CA ARG A 96 14.29 4.41 -13.53
C ARG A 96 14.28 2.93 -13.15
N ILE A 97 13.25 2.52 -12.43
CA ILE A 97 13.07 1.14 -11.98
C ILE A 97 12.69 0.27 -13.19
N VAL A 98 13.33 -0.89 -13.27
CA VAL A 98 13.09 -1.94 -14.28
C VAL A 98 12.28 -3.07 -13.67
N SER A 99 12.61 -3.45 -12.43
CA SER A 99 11.85 -4.44 -11.66
C SER A 99 12.02 -4.21 -10.17
N PHE A 100 11.00 -4.64 -9.42
CA PHE A 100 10.97 -4.70 -7.97
C PHE A 100 10.68 -6.14 -7.56
N ASN A 101 11.52 -6.71 -6.70
CA ASN A 101 11.45 -8.10 -6.26
C ASN A 101 11.26 -9.09 -7.44
N ASN A 102 12.12 -8.98 -8.46
CA ASN A 102 12.07 -9.78 -9.70
C ASN A 102 10.79 -9.62 -10.56
N GLN A 103 9.91 -8.67 -10.24
CA GLN A 103 8.68 -8.42 -10.98
C GLN A 103 8.75 -7.08 -11.72
N ARG A 104 8.26 -7.07 -12.97
CA ARG A 104 8.17 -5.86 -13.81
C ARG A 104 6.81 -5.15 -13.69
N GLN A 105 5.84 -5.84 -13.10
CA GLN A 105 4.51 -5.36 -12.80
C GLN A 105 4.12 -5.88 -11.43
N LEU A 106 3.27 -5.13 -10.74
CA LEU A 106 2.76 -5.50 -9.43
C LEU A 106 1.72 -6.62 -9.57
N PRO A 107 1.63 -7.55 -8.61
CA PRO A 107 0.70 -8.67 -8.66
C PRO A 107 -0.63 -8.38 -7.92
N TRP A 108 -0.74 -7.26 -7.20
CA TRP A 108 -1.79 -7.07 -6.19
C TRP A 108 -3.00 -6.26 -6.68
N TRP A 109 -2.88 -5.34 -7.64
CA TRP A 109 -4.01 -4.53 -8.09
C TRP A 109 -4.85 -5.28 -9.14
N THR A 110 -5.50 -6.36 -8.72
CA THR A 110 -6.43 -7.13 -9.55
C THR A 110 -7.85 -6.83 -9.10
N ASN A 111 -8.67 -6.30 -10.01
CA ASN A 111 -10.09 -6.06 -9.74
C ASN A 111 -10.93 -6.96 -10.65
N PRO A 112 -11.61 -7.98 -10.10
CA PRO A 112 -12.43 -8.91 -10.89
C PRO A 112 -13.67 -8.24 -11.51
N SER A 113 -14.04 -7.04 -11.06
CA SER A 113 -15.17 -6.27 -11.60
C SER A 113 -14.79 -5.35 -12.77
N ILE A 114 -13.52 -5.34 -13.17
CA ILE A 114 -13.02 -4.51 -14.27
C ILE A 114 -12.68 -5.40 -15.47
N THR A 115 -12.99 -4.91 -16.67
CA THR A 115 -12.63 -5.51 -17.97
C THR A 115 -11.16 -6.00 -18.00
N PRO A 116 -10.89 -7.21 -18.50
CA PRO A 116 -9.52 -7.67 -18.74
C PRO A 116 -8.76 -6.68 -19.65
N GLY A 117 -7.65 -6.12 -19.15
CA GLY A 117 -6.80 -5.14 -19.87
C GLY A 117 -6.68 -3.77 -19.20
N THR A 118 -7.69 -3.33 -18.44
CA THR A 118 -7.69 -2.06 -17.69
C THR A 118 -6.99 -2.14 -16.32
N THR A 119 -6.58 -3.34 -15.88
CA THR A 119 -5.75 -3.57 -14.69
C THR A 119 -4.25 -3.34 -14.91
N GLN A 120 -3.81 -3.12 -16.16
CA GLN A 120 -2.39 -2.97 -16.46
C GLN A 120 -1.80 -1.73 -15.78
N TYR A 121 -2.44 -0.57 -15.89
CA TYR A 121 -1.96 0.71 -15.35
C TYR A 121 -1.65 0.65 -13.85
N CYS A 122 -2.58 0.14 -13.03
CA CYS A 122 -2.40 0.09 -11.58
C CYS A 122 -1.20 -0.76 -11.15
N ASN A 123 -0.84 -1.75 -11.96
CA ASN A 123 0.27 -2.65 -11.70
C ASN A 123 1.58 -2.20 -12.34
N GLU A 124 1.64 -1.04 -13.00
CA GLU A 124 2.89 -0.55 -13.57
C GLU A 124 3.84 -0.04 -12.48
N ILE A 125 5.11 -0.46 -12.58
CA ILE A 125 6.21 0.11 -11.79
C ILE A 125 6.81 1.24 -12.60
N ASN A 126 6.33 2.45 -12.33
CA ASN A 126 6.70 3.65 -13.05
C ASN A 126 7.59 4.58 -12.22
N GLY A 127 8.65 5.09 -12.86
CA GLY A 127 9.51 6.13 -12.32
C GLY A 127 10.73 5.63 -11.57
N THR A 128 11.22 6.43 -10.62
CA THR A 128 12.34 6.11 -9.73
C THR A 128 11.81 5.73 -8.35
N ASP A 129 12.70 5.50 -7.38
CA ASP A 129 12.36 5.29 -5.96
C ASP A 129 12.10 6.60 -5.19
N GLY A 130 12.18 7.75 -5.88
CA GLY A 130 11.99 9.08 -5.29
C GLY A 130 13.24 9.69 -4.66
N THR A 131 14.37 8.99 -4.63
CA THR A 131 15.64 9.52 -4.08
C THR A 131 16.46 10.26 -5.12
N ILE A 132 16.32 9.88 -6.39
CA ILE A 132 16.98 10.49 -7.54
C ILE A 132 15.97 10.66 -8.68
N PHE A 133 16.18 11.69 -9.51
CA PHE A 133 15.39 11.94 -10.72
C PHE A 133 16.32 12.16 -11.91
N PRO A 134 15.86 11.86 -13.14
CA PRO A 134 16.61 12.22 -14.34
C PRO A 134 16.91 13.73 -14.42
N PRO A 135 18.06 14.12 -15.01
CA PRO A 135 18.43 15.53 -15.14
C PRO A 135 17.52 16.28 -16.13
N TYR A 136 17.63 17.62 -16.11
CA TYR A 136 16.89 18.53 -17.00
C TYR A 136 15.36 18.48 -16.84
N VAL A 137 14.90 18.34 -15.60
CA VAL A 137 13.49 18.46 -15.23
C VAL A 137 12.98 19.84 -15.63
N ARG A 138 11.81 19.88 -16.28
CA ARG A 138 11.12 21.10 -16.70
C ARG A 138 9.77 21.22 -15.98
N LYS A 139 9.15 22.40 -16.06
CA LYS A 139 7.83 22.66 -15.45
C LYS A 139 6.71 21.77 -16.00
N ASP A 140 6.82 21.30 -17.26
CA ASP A 140 5.89 20.37 -17.91
C ASP A 140 6.20 18.89 -17.61
N THR A 141 7.25 18.59 -16.84
CA THR A 141 7.65 17.22 -16.54
C THR A 141 6.74 16.61 -15.47
N THR A 142 6.12 15.46 -15.76
CA THR A 142 5.47 14.64 -14.73
C THR A 142 6.49 13.70 -14.10
N ILE A 143 6.83 13.94 -12.83
CA ILE A 143 7.74 13.07 -12.08
C ILE A 143 6.96 11.86 -11.60
N ARG A 144 7.45 10.64 -11.87
CA ARG A 144 6.85 9.40 -11.39
C ARG A 144 7.76 8.74 -10.36
N ILE A 145 7.16 8.17 -9.33
CA ILE A 145 7.84 7.45 -8.25
C ILE A 145 7.08 6.14 -8.02
N PHE A 146 7.80 5.03 -7.88
CA PHE A 146 7.24 3.83 -7.29
C PHE A 146 7.51 3.83 -5.78
N ALA A 147 6.45 3.82 -4.98
CA ALA A 147 6.53 3.85 -3.54
C ALA A 147 6.06 2.50 -2.97
N ASP A 148 7.03 1.67 -2.55
CA ASP A 148 6.81 0.32 -2.01
C ASP A 148 5.90 0.33 -0.76
N ILE A 149 6.04 1.35 0.10
CA ILE A 149 5.25 1.50 1.34
C ILE A 149 3.74 1.60 1.06
N ILE A 150 3.36 2.25 -0.05
CA ILE A 150 1.95 2.42 -0.45
C ILE A 150 1.55 1.48 -1.61
N CYS A 151 2.44 0.55 -1.96
CA CYS A 151 2.23 -0.50 -2.95
C CYS A 151 1.83 -0.02 -4.35
N ARG A 152 2.22 1.18 -4.79
CA ARG A 152 1.89 1.64 -6.15
C ARG A 152 2.83 2.71 -6.64
N SER A 153 2.81 2.93 -7.95
CA SER A 153 3.37 4.15 -8.51
C SER A 153 2.44 5.34 -8.31
N ILE A 154 3.08 6.48 -8.06
CA ILE A 154 2.47 7.80 -7.94
C ILE A 154 3.17 8.78 -8.87
N TYR A 155 2.54 9.92 -9.12
CA TYR A 155 3.17 11.00 -9.84
C TYR A 155 3.02 12.34 -9.12
N MET A 156 3.92 13.25 -9.46
CA MET A 156 3.96 14.62 -8.97
C MET A 156 4.01 15.58 -10.15
N THR A 157 3.38 16.73 -9.96
CA THR A 157 3.29 17.81 -10.95
C THR A 157 3.87 19.10 -10.39
N PHE A 158 4.43 19.92 -11.28
CA PHE A 158 5.01 21.21 -10.90
C PHE A 158 3.95 22.12 -10.29
N GLN A 159 4.29 22.75 -9.16
CA GLN A 159 3.44 23.73 -8.50
C GLN A 159 4.00 25.14 -8.61
N LYS A 160 5.29 25.31 -8.27
CA LYS A 160 5.93 26.63 -8.23
C LYS A 160 7.44 26.54 -8.27
N GLU A 161 8.06 27.64 -8.66
CA GLU A 161 9.49 27.86 -8.45
C GLU A 161 9.76 28.14 -6.97
N HIS A 162 10.93 27.74 -6.51
CA HIS A 162 11.36 27.89 -5.14
C HIS A 162 12.85 28.17 -5.10
N PHE A 163 13.28 29.12 -4.26
CA PHE A 163 14.70 29.42 -4.09
C PHE A 163 15.16 28.90 -2.73
N LEU A 164 16.06 27.93 -2.72
CA LEU A 164 16.55 27.29 -1.50
C LEU A 164 18.06 27.42 -1.40
N LYS A 165 18.54 28.15 -0.39
CA LYS A 165 19.98 28.25 -0.05
C LYS A 165 20.87 28.61 -1.25
N GLY A 166 20.42 29.53 -2.10
CA GLY A 166 21.18 29.95 -3.29
C GLY A 166 20.90 29.15 -4.55
N ILE A 167 19.98 28.18 -4.52
CA ILE A 167 19.70 27.26 -5.62
C ILE A 167 18.25 27.44 -6.07
N ASP A 168 18.07 27.68 -7.37
CA ASP A 168 16.76 27.62 -8.02
C ASP A 168 16.26 26.17 -8.07
N ALA A 169 15.06 25.95 -7.55
CA ALA A 169 14.43 24.64 -7.44
C ALA A 169 12.98 24.70 -7.90
N TYR A 170 12.45 23.54 -8.25
CA TYR A 170 11.04 23.35 -8.56
C TYR A 170 10.35 22.60 -7.43
N HIS A 171 9.23 23.13 -6.97
CA HIS A 171 8.36 22.46 -6.02
C HIS A 171 7.38 21.58 -6.81
N PHE A 172 7.48 20.27 -6.59
CA PHE A 172 6.56 19.27 -7.13
C PHE A 172 5.67 18.73 -6.00
N GLU A 173 4.40 18.51 -6.28
CA GLU A 173 3.45 17.91 -5.33
C GLU A 173 2.66 16.78 -5.98
N VAL A 174 2.21 15.83 -5.17
CA VAL A 174 1.25 14.80 -5.59
C VAL A 174 -0.11 15.48 -5.77
N PRO A 175 -0.70 15.46 -6.99
CA PRO A 175 -1.97 16.13 -7.23
C PRO A 175 -3.13 15.38 -6.57
N TRP A 176 -4.21 16.11 -6.26
CA TRP A 176 -5.38 15.55 -5.57
C TRP A 176 -6.05 14.39 -6.32
N GLU A 177 -6.05 14.46 -7.65
CA GLU A 177 -6.59 13.43 -8.55
C GLU A 177 -5.98 12.03 -8.35
N MET A 178 -4.77 11.94 -7.78
CA MET A 178 -4.09 10.66 -7.51
C MET A 178 -4.82 9.77 -6.48
N ILE A 179 -5.60 10.38 -5.60
CA ILE A 179 -6.36 9.71 -4.55
C ILE A 179 -7.85 10.09 -4.63
N GLU A 180 -8.29 10.58 -5.78
CA GLU A 180 -9.68 10.99 -6.01
C GLU A 180 -10.57 9.76 -6.30
N HIS A 181 -11.87 9.90 -6.05
CA HIS A 181 -12.84 8.84 -6.31
C HIS A 181 -12.83 8.41 -7.80
N PRO A 182 -12.99 7.12 -8.12
CA PRO A 182 -12.97 6.60 -9.50
C PRO A 182 -14.08 7.13 -10.43
N ASP A 183 -15.07 7.84 -9.89
CA ASP A 183 -16.09 8.51 -10.72
C ASP A 183 -15.64 9.89 -11.20
N VAL A 184 -14.62 10.47 -10.58
CA VAL A 184 -13.99 11.72 -11.02
C VAL A 184 -12.68 11.43 -11.77
N ASN A 185 -11.90 10.46 -11.30
CA ASN A 185 -10.70 9.98 -11.99
C ASN A 185 -10.76 8.46 -12.24
N GLU A 186 -11.18 8.07 -13.45
CA GLU A 186 -11.40 6.66 -13.82
C GLU A 186 -10.13 5.80 -13.69
N ASP A 187 -8.93 6.39 -13.84
CA ASP A 187 -7.65 5.69 -13.67
C ASP A 187 -7.50 5.07 -12.28
N ASN A 188 -8.18 5.62 -11.26
CA ASN A 188 -8.13 5.09 -9.91
C ASN A 188 -8.97 3.82 -9.69
N ARG A 189 -9.84 3.45 -10.64
CA ARG A 189 -10.79 2.35 -10.49
C ARG A 189 -10.11 1.00 -10.23
N CYS A 190 -8.95 0.76 -10.84
CA CYS A 190 -8.23 -0.50 -10.63
C CYS A 190 -7.54 -0.64 -9.27
N PHE A 191 -7.42 0.43 -8.47
CA PHE A 191 -6.96 0.36 -7.07
C PHE A 191 -8.09 -0.06 -6.10
N CYS A 192 -9.33 -0.17 -6.57
CA CYS A 192 -10.49 -0.54 -5.77
C CYS A 192 -10.64 -2.08 -5.66
N THR A 193 -9.78 -2.77 -4.92
CA THR A 193 -9.65 -4.25 -4.94
C THR A 193 -10.32 -4.98 -3.76
N ASP A 194 -11.19 -4.32 -2.99
CA ASP A 194 -11.82 -4.93 -1.81
C ASP A 194 -12.88 -6.00 -2.21
N PRO A 195 -12.86 -7.22 -1.63
CA PRO A 195 -13.75 -8.33 -2.01
C PRO A 195 -15.25 -8.16 -1.69
N GLY A 196 -15.71 -7.01 -1.18
CA GLY A 196 -17.16 -6.73 -1.07
C GLY A 196 -17.80 -6.38 -2.42
N TYR A 197 -18.94 -6.97 -2.78
CA TYR A 197 -19.61 -6.78 -4.09
C TYR A 197 -20.08 -5.35 -4.46
N ASN A 198 -19.69 -4.31 -3.73
CA ASN A 198 -20.08 -2.92 -4.01
C ASN A 198 -18.85 -2.02 -4.19
N LEU A 199 -18.44 -1.82 -5.44
CA LEU A 199 -17.34 -0.91 -5.82
C LEU A 199 -17.53 0.51 -5.21
N ALA A 200 -18.78 0.98 -5.12
CA ALA A 200 -19.17 2.25 -4.52
C ALA A 200 -19.00 2.33 -2.98
N LYS A 201 -18.87 1.21 -2.27
CA LYS A 201 -18.50 1.16 -0.84
C LYS A 201 -17.00 0.90 -0.63
N ASN A 202 -16.31 0.48 -1.69
CA ASN A 202 -14.95 -0.06 -1.59
C ASN A 202 -13.88 0.97 -1.91
N CYS A 203 -14.22 1.99 -2.70
CA CYS A 203 -13.33 3.11 -2.96
C CYS A 203 -13.83 4.36 -2.25
N LEU A 204 -12.92 4.98 -1.48
CA LEU A 204 -13.17 6.21 -0.75
C LEU A 204 -12.27 7.27 -1.32
N ARG A 205 -12.78 8.49 -1.43
CA ARG A 205 -11.98 9.64 -1.82
C ARG A 205 -10.91 9.89 -0.75
N GLY A 206 -9.70 10.21 -1.17
CA GLY A 206 -8.58 10.59 -0.32
C GLY A 206 -7.96 9.44 0.48
N ILE A 207 -8.37 8.19 0.24
CA ILE A 207 -7.94 7.01 1.00
C ILE A 207 -7.47 5.91 0.05
N ILE A 208 -6.28 5.38 0.32
CA ILE A 208 -5.70 4.22 -0.36
C ILE A 208 -5.85 3.02 0.57
N ARG A 209 -6.56 1.97 0.13
CA ARG A 209 -6.62 0.69 0.86
C ARG A 209 -5.48 -0.21 0.40
N LEU A 210 -4.70 -0.73 1.35
CA LEU A 210 -3.55 -1.60 1.07
C LEU A 210 -3.86 -3.09 1.24
N PHE A 211 -5.14 -3.44 1.39
CA PHE A 211 -5.60 -4.82 1.60
C PHE A 211 -4.95 -5.83 0.64
N ALA A 212 -4.87 -5.50 -0.64
CA ALA A 212 -4.36 -6.42 -1.66
C ALA A 212 -2.84 -6.68 -1.57
N CYS A 213 -2.05 -5.73 -1.07
CA CYS A 213 -0.59 -5.88 -0.96
C CYS A 213 -0.11 -6.19 0.46
N LYS A 214 -0.98 -6.04 1.49
CA LYS A 214 -0.68 -6.35 2.89
C LYS A 214 -1.42 -7.61 3.36
N GLY A 215 -1.51 -8.59 2.45
CA GLY A 215 -2.22 -9.87 2.55
C GLY A 215 -3.49 -9.85 3.39
N GLY A 216 -4.41 -8.97 3.01
CA GLY A 216 -5.74 -8.91 3.60
C GLY A 216 -5.85 -8.10 4.89
N ALA A 217 -4.76 -7.51 5.39
CA ALA A 217 -4.85 -6.60 6.53
C ALA A 217 -5.64 -5.33 6.14
N PRO A 218 -6.58 -4.85 6.99
CA PRO A 218 -7.41 -3.67 6.70
C PRO A 218 -6.63 -2.35 6.92
N ILE A 219 -5.44 -2.23 6.31
CA ILE A 219 -4.58 -1.05 6.41
C ILE A 219 -5.01 -0.05 5.35
N THR A 220 -5.15 1.21 5.77
CA THR A 220 -5.45 2.32 4.87
C THR A 220 -4.47 3.47 5.07
N ILE A 221 -4.19 4.17 3.99
CA ILE A 221 -3.31 5.35 3.98
C ILE A 221 -4.10 6.54 3.47
N SER A 222 -3.87 7.68 4.08
CA SER A 222 -4.44 8.96 3.71
C SER A 222 -3.38 10.05 3.88
N ARG A 223 -3.70 11.26 3.43
CA ARG A 223 -2.92 12.43 3.84
C ARG A 223 -3.12 12.66 5.35
N PRO A 224 -2.14 13.26 6.05
CA PRO A 224 -2.28 13.60 7.46
C PRO A 224 -3.61 14.32 7.72
N HIS A 225 -4.29 13.98 8.81
CA HIS A 225 -5.60 14.52 9.18
C HIS A 225 -6.73 14.28 8.17
N LEU A 226 -6.63 13.27 7.30
CA LEU A 226 -7.64 12.93 6.30
C LEU A 226 -7.96 14.10 5.34
N ILE A 227 -6.98 14.99 5.10
CA ILE A 227 -7.21 16.14 4.21
C ILE A 227 -7.53 15.62 2.81
N GLY A 228 -8.67 16.07 2.28
CA GLY A 228 -9.17 15.70 0.96
C GLY A 228 -9.84 14.31 0.90
N ALA A 229 -10.14 13.69 2.04
CA ALA A 229 -10.92 12.46 2.11
C ALA A 229 -12.42 12.75 2.40
N SER A 230 -13.31 11.92 1.85
CA SER A 230 -14.77 11.95 2.09
C SER A 230 -15.41 10.59 1.89
#